data_AF-H8X6J9-F1
#
_entry.id   AF-H8X6J9-F1
#
_cell.length_a   1.000
_cell.length_b   1.000
_cell.length_c   1.000
_cell.angle_alpha   90.00
_cell.angle_beta   90.00
_cell.angle_gamma   90.00
#
_symmetry.space_group_name_H-M   'P 1'
#
loop_
_entity.id
_entity.type
_entity.pdbx_description
1 polymer ?
#
loop_
_entity_poly.entity_id
_entity_poly.type
_entity_poly.pdbx_seq_one_letter_code
_entity_poly.pdbx_strand_id
1 'polypeptide(L)'
;MATPKRDPLSHERVSKSRAFSASILTFVTVAIFLELGYHLLWSAKVMINQPYGNFLNNLVYGPGSFLANVGLSTKLMRYLNKVLVEDKIEADYKKYI
;
A
#
# COMPACT_ATOMS: atom_id res chain seq x y z
N MET A 1 41.17 0.13 19.86
CA MET A 1 39.76 -0.17 19.53
C MET A 1 39.72 -0.89 18.20
N ALA A 2 39.39 -2.19 18.20
CA ALA A 2 39.23 -2.94 16.95
C ALA A 2 37.87 -2.59 16.33
N THR A 3 37.87 -2.11 15.09
CA THR A 3 36.64 -1.90 14.31
C THR A 3 35.97 -3.25 14.06
N PRO A 4 34.68 -3.41 14.37
CA PRO A 4 33.98 -4.66 14.09
C PRO A 4 33.97 -4.90 12.58
N LYS A 5 34.54 -6.02 12.14
CA LYS A 5 34.47 -6.47 10.73
C LYS A 5 33.00 -6.69 10.39
N ARG A 6 32.43 -5.81 9.56
CA ARG A 6 31.09 -5.99 8.99
C ARG A 6 31.12 -7.23 8.11
N ASP A 7 30.34 -8.24 8.47
CA ASP A 7 30.20 -9.45 7.67
C ASP A 7 29.50 -9.11 6.33
N PRO A 8 30.19 -9.21 5.18
CA PRO A 8 29.64 -8.86 3.88
C PRO A 8 28.37 -9.65 3.54
N LEU A 9 28.23 -10.88 4.05
CA LEU A 9 27.02 -11.71 3.86
C LEU A 9 25.79 -11.12 4.57
N SER A 10 25.99 -10.40 5.68
CA SER A 10 24.90 -9.76 6.42
C SER A 10 24.34 -8.53 5.68
N HIS A 11 25.20 -7.74 5.04
CA HIS A 11 24.80 -6.59 4.24
C HIS A 11 24.02 -7.01 2.98
N GLU A 12 24.46 -8.08 2.31
CA GLU A 12 23.77 -8.59 1.13
C GLU A 12 22.37 -9.12 1.47
N ARG A 13 22.23 -9.84 2.59
CA ARG A 13 20.94 -10.36 3.06
C ARG A 13 19.96 -9.23 3.41
N VAL A 14 20.43 -8.18 4.10
CA VAL A 14 19.61 -6.99 4.41
C VAL A 14 19.19 -6.24 3.15
N SER A 15 20.12 -6.07 2.19
CA SER A 15 19.83 -5.45 0.89
C SER A 15 18.75 -6.21 0.11
N LYS A 16 18.86 -7.54 0.01
CA LYS A 16 17.86 -8.39 -0.65
C LYS A 16 16.48 -8.32 0.05
N SER A 17 16.45 -8.33 1.39
CA SER A 17 15.21 -8.18 2.17
C SER A 17 14.53 -6.82 1.92
N ARG A 18 15.31 -5.74 1.85
CA ARG A 18 14.81 -4.40 1.53
C ARG A 18 14.28 -4.31 0.10
N ALA A 19 15.01 -4.83 -0.86
CA ALA A 19 14.58 -4.87 -2.27
C ALA A 19 13.26 -5.65 -2.44
N PHE A 20 13.14 -6.81 -1.77
CA PHE A 20 11.91 -7.60 -1.76
C PHE A 20 10.74 -6.87 -1.09
N SER A 21 11.00 -6.14 -0.01
CA SER A 21 9.95 -5.35 0.68
C SER A 21 9.46 -4.20 -0.19
N ALA A 22 10.39 -3.52 -0.87
CA ALA A 22 10.08 -2.46 -1.82
C ALA A 22 9.31 -2.99 -3.04
N SER A 23 9.66 -4.17 -3.56
CA SER A 23 8.95 -4.77 -4.69
C SER A 23 7.51 -5.14 -4.34
N ILE A 24 7.27 -5.69 -3.13
CA ILE A 24 5.90 -5.94 -2.63
C ILE A 24 5.14 -4.62 -2.53
N LEU A 25 5.73 -3.61 -1.89
CA LEU A 25 5.05 -2.32 -1.70
C LEU A 25 4.70 -1.68 -3.05
N THR A 26 5.60 -1.77 -4.03
CA THR A 26 5.39 -1.27 -5.38
C THR A 26 4.26 -2.02 -6.08
N PHE A 27 4.28 -3.35 -6.03
CA PHE A 27 3.25 -4.18 -6.65
C PHE A 27 1.87 -3.89 -6.07
N VAL A 28 1.74 -3.84 -4.73
CA VAL A 28 0.48 -3.54 -4.06
C VAL A 28 0.00 -2.12 -4.40
N THR A 29 0.92 -1.16 -4.44
CA THR A 29 0.58 0.23 -4.84
C THR A 29 -0.03 0.26 -6.24
N VAL A 30 0.63 -0.37 -7.22
CA VAL A 30 0.13 -0.43 -8.61
C VAL A 30 -1.22 -1.14 -8.67
N ALA A 31 -1.38 -2.27 -7.97
CA ALA A 31 -2.64 -3.00 -7.93
C ALA A 31 -3.79 -2.14 -7.38
N ILE A 32 -3.56 -1.41 -6.28
CA ILE A 32 -4.54 -0.47 -5.70
C ILE A 32 -4.88 0.65 -6.68
N PHE A 33 -3.90 1.22 -7.38
CA PHE A 33 -4.18 2.27 -8.36
C PHE A 33 -5.03 1.76 -9.53
N LEU A 34 -4.75 0.55 -10.03
CA LEU A 34 -5.55 -0.08 -11.09
C LEU A 34 -6.98 -0.37 -10.61
N GLU A 35 -7.13 -0.90 -9.41
CA GLU A 35 -8.43 -1.16 -8.78
C GLU A 35 -9.23 0.15 -8.62
N LEU A 36 -8.62 1.20 -8.04
CA LEU A 36 -9.28 2.49 -7.87
C LEU A 36 -9.65 3.13 -9.21
N GLY A 37 -8.78 3.03 -10.22
CA GLY A 37 -9.07 3.52 -11.57
C GLY A 37 -10.27 2.80 -12.19
N TYR A 38 -10.30 1.47 -12.11
CA TYR A 38 -11.44 0.68 -12.56
C TYR A 38 -12.72 1.03 -11.80
N HIS A 39 -12.63 1.15 -10.48
CA HIS A 39 -13.77 1.44 -9.61
C HIS A 39 -14.32 2.85 -9.83
N LEU A 40 -13.47 3.83 -10.13
CA LEU A 40 -13.89 5.18 -10.51
C LEU A 40 -14.73 5.17 -11.79
N LEU A 41 -14.30 4.43 -12.82
CA LEU A 41 -15.06 4.27 -14.06
C LEU A 41 -16.40 3.57 -13.81
N TRP A 42 -16.42 2.55 -12.96
CA TRP A 42 -17.66 1.89 -12.56
C TRP A 42 -18.58 2.84 -11.79
N SER A 43 -18.06 3.61 -10.83
CA SER A 43 -18.80 4.60 -10.05
C SER A 43 -19.44 5.66 -10.96
N ALA A 44 -18.70 6.15 -11.97
CA ALA A 44 -19.27 7.07 -12.96
C ALA A 44 -20.42 6.42 -13.75
N LYS A 45 -20.28 5.15 -14.17
CA LYS A 45 -21.35 4.40 -14.84
C LYS A 45 -22.59 4.22 -13.94
N VAL A 46 -22.41 4.00 -12.63
CA VAL A 46 -23.53 3.94 -11.67
C VAL A 46 -24.28 5.27 -11.63
N MET A 47 -23.58 6.39 -11.64
CA MET A 47 -24.22 7.72 -11.64
C MET A 47 -24.98 8.02 -12.95
N ILE A 48 -24.46 7.55 -14.09
CA ILE A 48 -25.08 7.76 -15.41
C ILE A 48 -26.30 6.85 -15.60
N ASN A 49 -26.15 5.55 -15.32
CA ASN A 49 -27.17 4.55 -15.63
C ASN A 49 -28.23 4.39 -14.53
N GLN A 50 -27.95 4.94 -13.34
CA GLN A 50 -28.82 4.90 -12.16
C GLN A 50 -29.44 3.52 -11.84
N PRO A 51 -28.65 2.42 -11.79
CA PRO A 51 -29.19 1.07 -11.58
C PRO A 51 -29.86 0.86 -10.21
N TYR A 52 -29.60 1.73 -9.23
CA TYR A 52 -30.13 1.61 -7.86
C TYR A 52 -31.37 2.47 -7.59
N GLY A 53 -32.08 2.86 -8.65
CA GLY A 53 -33.31 3.65 -8.56
C GLY A 53 -33.03 5.13 -8.31
N ASN A 54 -33.19 5.60 -7.08
CA ASN A 54 -33.08 7.03 -6.78
C ASN A 54 -31.62 7.53 -6.80
N PHE A 55 -31.45 8.85 -6.96
CA PHE A 55 -30.14 9.49 -7.02
C PHE A 55 -29.28 9.22 -5.77
N LEU A 56 -29.88 9.28 -4.58
CA LEU A 56 -29.14 9.09 -3.31
C LEU A 56 -28.54 7.69 -3.19
N ASN A 57 -29.29 6.65 -3.58
CA ASN A 57 -28.79 5.27 -3.58
C ASN A 57 -27.60 5.14 -4.53
N ASN A 58 -27.72 5.67 -5.75
CA ASN A 58 -26.64 5.63 -6.73
C ASN A 58 -25.41 6.41 -6.26
N LEU A 59 -25.61 7.55 -5.59
CA LEU A 59 -24.54 8.35 -4.98
C LEU A 59 -23.81 7.60 -3.87
N VAL A 60 -24.55 6.90 -3.00
CA VAL A 60 -23.97 6.11 -1.90
C VAL A 60 -23.26 4.87 -2.43
N TYR A 61 -23.88 4.11 -3.34
CA TYR A 61 -23.30 2.86 -3.83
C TYR A 61 -22.16 3.07 -4.82
N GLY A 62 -22.24 4.04 -5.72
CA GLY A 62 -21.15 4.35 -6.66
C GLY A 62 -20.05 5.17 -5.97
N PRO A 63 -20.18 6.51 -5.93
CA PRO A 63 -19.17 7.38 -5.32
C PRO A 63 -18.85 7.08 -3.86
N GLY A 64 -19.86 6.75 -3.04
CA GLY A 64 -19.64 6.46 -1.62
C GLY A 64 -18.76 5.21 -1.40
N SER A 65 -19.02 4.12 -2.13
CA SER A 65 -18.16 2.92 -2.03
C SER A 65 -16.77 3.16 -2.62
N PHE A 66 -16.64 3.98 -3.67
CA PHE A 66 -15.34 4.41 -4.19
C PHE A 66 -14.51 5.14 -3.13
N LEU A 67 -15.10 6.12 -2.45
CA LEU A 67 -14.43 6.85 -1.37
C LEU A 67 -14.05 5.94 -0.20
N ALA A 68 -14.92 4.98 0.15
CA ALA A 68 -14.61 3.98 1.17
C ALA A 68 -13.38 3.14 0.78
N ASN A 69 -13.27 2.73 -0.49
CA ASN A 69 -12.11 1.99 -0.99
C ASN A 69 -10.83 2.84 -0.98
N VAL A 70 -10.88 4.12 -1.36
CA VAL A 70 -9.75 5.04 -1.22
C VAL A 70 -9.27 5.12 0.24
N GLY A 71 -10.21 5.22 1.18
CA GLY A 71 -9.90 5.26 2.61
C GLY A 71 -9.25 3.97 3.11
N LEU A 72 -9.83 2.82 2.77
CA LEU A 72 -9.30 1.50 3.13
C LEU A 72 -7.91 1.26 2.53
N SER A 73 -7.73 1.55 1.24
CA SER A 73 -6.45 1.42 0.55
C SER A 73 -5.37 2.30 1.17
N THR A 74 -5.71 3.53 1.56
CA THR A 74 -4.77 4.42 2.27
C THR A 74 -4.33 3.82 3.61
N LYS A 75 -5.28 3.27 4.38
CA LYS A 75 -4.99 2.63 5.67
C LYS A 75 -4.12 1.38 5.49
N LEU A 76 -4.41 0.57 4.47
CA LEU A 76 -3.61 -0.61 4.10
C LEU A 76 -2.18 -0.21 3.72
N MET A 77 -2.02 0.80 2.86
CA MET A 77 -0.70 1.27 2.44
C MET A 77 0.14 1.80 3.61
N ARG A 78 -0.47 2.53 4.55
CA ARG A 78 0.21 2.95 5.79
C ARG A 78 0.67 1.75 6.62
N TYR A 79 -0.21 0.75 6.79
CA TYR A 79 0.13 -0.47 7.52
C TYR A 79 1.29 -1.24 6.86
N LEU A 80 1.23 -1.42 5.54
CA LEU A 80 2.29 -2.12 4.79
C LEU A 80 3.62 -1.37 4.84
N ASN A 81 3.60 -0.04 4.72
CA ASN A 81 4.82 0.76 4.84
C ASN A 81 5.47 0.56 6.21
N LYS A 82 4.68 0.64 7.29
CA LYS A 82 5.17 0.40 8.64
C LYS A 82 5.84 -0.98 8.79
N VAL A 83 5.13 -2.05 8.42
CA VAL A 83 5.59 -3.43 8.63
C VAL A 83 6.75 -3.82 7.69
N LEU A 84 6.74 -3.36 6.44
CA LEU A 84 7.72 -3.77 5.43
C LEU A 84 8.96 -2.88 5.42
N VAL A 85 8.86 -1.63 5.88
CA VAL A 85 9.95 -0.63 5.80
C VAL A 85 10.35 -0.15 7.19
N GLU A 86 9.45 0.51 7.92
CA GLU A 86 9.79 1.20 9.17
C GLU A 86 10.31 0.25 10.25
N ASP A 87 9.59 -0.85 10.54
CA ASP A 87 9.98 -1.83 11.56
C ASP A 87 11.35 -2.47 11.25
N LYS A 88 11.67 -2.65 9.95
CA LYS A 88 12.96 -3.19 9.51
C LYS A 88 14.09 -2.18 9.67
N ILE A 89 13.83 -0.89 9.45
CA ILE A 89 14.80 0.18 9.68
C ILE A 89 15.09 0.32 11.17
N GLU A 90 14.08 0.26 12.04
CA GLU A 90 14.26 0.36 13.48
C GLU A 90 15.05 -0.85 14.04
N ALA A 91 14.76 -2.06 13.55
CA ALA A 91 15.52 -3.26 13.90
C ALA A 91 16.99 -3.17 13.45
N ASP A 92 17.26 -2.65 12.25
CA ASP A 92 18.62 -2.41 11.77
C ASP A 92 19.33 -1.37 12.65
N TYR A 93 18.67 -0.27 13.03
CA TYR A 93 19.26 0.81 13.83
C TYR A 93 19.63 0.36 15.25
N LYS A 94 18.77 -0.41 15.92
CA LYS A 94 19.05 -0.99 17.25
C LYS A 94 20.25 -1.93 17.29
N LYS A 95 20.68 -2.47 16.14
CA LYS A 95 21.89 -3.32 16.05
C LYS A 95 23.20 -2.52 16.17
N TYR A 96 23.16 -1.20 15.96
CA TYR A 96 24.35 -0.32 15.93
C TYR A 96 24.50 0.57 17.16
N ILE A 97 23.59 0.46 18.14
CA ILE A 97 23.68 1.06 19.48
C ILE A 97 24.02 -0.06 20.46
#